data_AF-A0A930ZMP2-F1
#
_entry.id   AF-A0A930ZMP2-F1
#
_cell.length_a   1.000
_cell.length_b   1.000
_cell.length_c   1.000
_cell.angle_alpha   90.00
_cell.angle_beta   90.00
_cell.angle_gamma   90.00
#
_symmetry.space_group_name_H-M   'P 1'
#
loop_
_entity.id
_entity.type
_entity.pdbx_description
1 polymer ?
#
loop_
_entity_poly.entity_id
_entity_poly.type
_entity_poly.pdbx_seq_one_letter_code
_entity_poly.pdbx_strand_id
1 'polypeptide(L)'
;MKANFNKLQDIDSSKTPFKVPSNYFENFNEEIMNLLPEKEFKAPVKVTIWDRTKPWVYMAAMFLGMYVTINFLVNKNEASAIQEPIVAEQSIDGAASTANYWSTVHITEDEFYEYLEDQLIDDGFYDYMYDQYYFN
;
A
#
# COMPACT_ATOMS: atom_id res chain seq x y z
N MET A 1 -0.36 -22.30 -55.06
CA MET A 1 -1.03 -21.08 -55.56
C MET A 1 0.04 -20.13 -56.08
N LYS A 2 -0.06 -19.63 -57.32
CA LYS A 2 0.92 -18.68 -57.87
C LYS A 2 0.51 -17.27 -57.42
N ALA A 3 1.39 -16.57 -56.71
CA ALA A 3 1.18 -15.17 -56.34
C ALA A 3 1.57 -14.27 -57.52
N ASN A 4 0.63 -13.46 -58.01
CA ASN A 4 0.88 -12.47 -59.06
C ASN A 4 1.27 -11.15 -58.37
N PHE A 5 2.57 -10.90 -58.23
CA PHE A 5 3.07 -9.64 -57.68
C PHE A 5 3.20 -8.61 -58.81
N ASN A 6 2.35 -7.57 -58.79
CA ASN A 6 2.50 -6.42 -59.68
C ASN A 6 3.57 -5.49 -59.10
N LYS A 7 4.65 -5.23 -59.86
CA LYS A 7 5.74 -4.34 -59.40
C LYS A 7 5.30 -2.89 -59.50
N LEU A 8 5.61 -2.09 -58.48
CA LEU A 8 5.28 -0.66 -58.42
C LEU A 8 5.86 0.16 -59.59
N GLN A 9 6.89 -0.35 -60.24
CA GLN A 9 7.57 0.26 -61.39
C GLN A 9 6.71 0.24 -62.66
N ASP A 10 5.72 -0.66 -62.74
CA ASP A 10 4.80 -0.80 -63.88
C ASP A 10 3.55 0.09 -63.74
N ILE A 11 3.43 0.83 -62.63
CA ILE A 11 2.31 1.73 -62.35
C ILE A 11 2.72 3.14 -62.83
N ASP A 12 1.90 3.74 -63.70
CA ASP A 12 2.10 5.13 -64.14
C ASP A 12 2.03 6.09 -62.95
N SER A 13 3.16 6.66 -62.57
CA SER A 13 3.30 7.66 -61.49
C SER A 13 2.44 8.91 -61.70
N SER A 14 2.00 9.18 -62.94
CA SER A 14 1.15 10.34 -63.24
C SER A 14 -0.33 10.12 -62.94
N LYS A 15 -0.76 8.85 -62.87
CA LYS A 15 -2.16 8.47 -62.65
C LYS A 15 -2.32 7.96 -61.23
N THR A 16 -3.15 8.61 -60.42
CA THR A 16 -3.43 8.18 -59.04
C THR A 16 -4.05 6.77 -59.03
N PRO A 17 -3.32 5.73 -58.57
CA PRO A 17 -3.79 4.34 -58.67
C PRO A 17 -4.88 4.02 -57.64
N PHE A 18 -5.02 4.84 -56.61
CA PHE A 18 -6.05 4.74 -55.59
C PHE A 18 -6.94 5.97 -55.64
N LYS A 19 -8.23 5.76 -55.91
CA LYS A 19 -9.25 6.81 -55.86
C LYS A 19 -10.34 6.37 -54.91
N VAL A 20 -10.64 7.23 -53.95
CA VAL A 20 -11.78 7.01 -53.05
C VAL A 20 -13.09 7.14 -53.82
N PRO A 21 -14.15 6.42 -53.42
CA PRO A 21 -15.50 6.67 -53.89
C PRO A 21 -15.89 8.14 -53.71
N SER A 22 -16.79 8.63 -54.56
CA SER A 22 -17.37 9.98 -54.39
C SER A 22 -18.03 10.08 -53.02
N ASN A 23 -17.78 11.19 -52.32
CA ASN A 23 -18.39 11.54 -51.03
C ASN A 23 -17.97 10.65 -49.83
N TYR A 24 -16.95 9.79 -49.98
CA TYR A 24 -16.43 8.98 -48.86
C TYR A 24 -15.95 9.84 -47.69
N PHE A 25 -15.08 10.82 -47.95
CA PHE A 25 -14.58 11.72 -46.90
C PHE A 25 -15.59 12.77 -46.45
N GLU A 26 -16.62 13.04 -47.27
CA GLU A 26 -17.69 13.98 -46.93
C GLU A 26 -18.57 13.40 -45.82
N ASN A 27 -18.90 12.11 -45.91
CA ASN A 27 -19.78 11.42 -44.94
C ASN A 27 -19.02 10.70 -43.81
N PHE A 28 -17.69 10.61 -43.90
CA PHE A 28 -16.86 9.87 -42.94
C PHE A 28 -17.06 10.31 -41.48
N ASN A 29 -17.17 11.61 -41.24
CA ASN A 29 -17.38 12.14 -39.89
C ASN A 29 -18.76 11.75 -39.33
N GLU A 30 -19.79 11.84 -40.16
CA GLU A 30 -21.17 11.47 -39.80
C GLU A 30 -21.27 9.97 -39.52
N GLU A 31 -20.65 9.12 -40.36
CA GLU A 31 -20.57 7.68 -40.12
C GLU A 31 -19.86 7.36 -38.82
N ILE A 32 -18.70 7.98 -38.54
CA ILE A 32 -18.01 7.81 -37.25
C ILE A 32 -18.93 8.20 -36.10
N MET A 33 -19.56 9.37 -36.16
CA MET A 33 -20.40 9.86 -35.07
C MET A 33 -21.61 8.95 -34.83
N ASN A 34 -22.21 8.40 -35.90
CA ASN A 34 -23.32 7.46 -35.82
C ASN A 34 -22.91 6.08 -35.28
N LEU A 35 -21.65 5.68 -35.48
CA LEU A 35 -21.09 4.43 -34.97
C LEU A 35 -20.60 4.55 -33.53
N LEU A 36 -20.42 5.77 -33.00
CA LEU A 36 -20.04 5.94 -31.61
C LEU A 36 -21.19 5.47 -30.72
N PRO A 37 -20.94 4.54 -29.77
CA PRO A 37 -21.95 4.14 -28.81
C PRO A 37 -22.40 5.36 -28.01
N GLU A 38 -23.70 5.43 -27.68
CA GLU A 38 -24.19 6.44 -26.75
C GLU A 38 -23.34 6.38 -25.48
N LYS A 39 -22.60 7.47 -25.24
CA LYS A 39 -21.75 7.57 -24.06
C LYS A 39 -22.65 7.49 -22.84
N GLU A 40 -22.60 6.38 -22.11
CA GLU A 40 -23.27 6.25 -20.82
C GLU A 40 -22.68 7.29 -19.86
N PHE A 41 -23.34 8.43 -19.73
CA PHE A 41 -23.01 9.43 -18.75
C PHE A 41 -23.41 8.90 -17.37
N LYS A 42 -22.51 8.15 -16.74
CA LYS A 42 -22.61 7.88 -15.31
C LYS A 42 -22.52 9.22 -14.59
N ALA A 43 -23.66 9.70 -14.09
CA ALA A 43 -23.71 10.92 -13.30
C ALA A 43 -22.68 10.83 -12.18
N PRO A 44 -21.83 11.84 -11.97
CA PRO A 44 -20.85 11.81 -10.90
C PRO A 44 -21.59 11.64 -9.57
N VAL A 45 -21.20 10.61 -8.81
CA VAL A 45 -21.72 10.41 -7.46
C VAL A 45 -21.35 11.64 -6.65
N LYS A 46 -22.37 12.41 -6.26
CA LYS A 46 -22.19 13.66 -5.49
C LYS A 46 -21.81 13.27 -4.07
N VAL A 47 -20.52 13.14 -3.79
CA VAL A 47 -20.05 12.93 -2.42
C VAL A 47 -20.43 14.15 -1.59
N THR A 48 -21.21 13.92 -0.54
CA THR A 48 -21.66 15.00 0.34
C THR A 48 -20.54 15.31 1.33
N ILE A 49 -20.43 16.57 1.78
CA ILE A 49 -19.43 16.95 2.79
C ILE A 49 -19.58 16.10 4.07
N TRP A 50 -20.80 15.64 4.37
CA TRP A 50 -21.09 14.76 5.51
C TRP A 50 -20.39 13.41 5.45
N ASP A 51 -20.17 12.87 4.24
CA ASP A 51 -19.48 11.58 4.10
C ASP A 51 -18.01 11.68 4.50
N ARG A 52 -17.41 12.86 4.33
CA ARG A 52 -16.04 13.14 4.77
C ARG A 52 -15.95 13.44 6.27
N THR A 53 -17.00 13.98 6.88
CA THR A 53 -17.00 14.35 8.31
C THR A 53 -17.40 13.21 9.23
N LYS A 54 -18.13 12.18 8.75
CA LYS A 54 -18.51 10.99 9.55
C LYS A 54 -17.34 10.37 10.33
N PRO A 55 -16.19 10.02 9.71
CA PRO A 55 -15.06 9.42 10.44
C PRO A 55 -14.51 10.33 11.55
N TRP A 56 -14.46 11.64 11.32
CA TRP A 56 -13.97 12.61 12.30
C TRP A 56 -14.89 12.72 13.51
N VAL A 57 -16.20 12.66 13.30
CA VAL A 57 -17.19 12.67 14.39
C VAL A 57 -17.06 11.42 15.26
N TYR A 58 -16.84 10.24 14.66
CA TYR A 58 -16.61 9.01 15.44
C TYR A 58 -15.35 9.09 16.29
N MET A 59 -14.25 9.61 15.73
CA MET A 59 -13.01 9.81 16.48
C MET A 59 -13.21 10.80 17.64
N ALA A 60 -13.85 11.93 17.38
CA ALA A 60 -14.17 12.91 18.41
C ALA A 60 -15.02 12.31 19.54
N ALA A 61 -16.00 11.46 19.21
CA ALA A 61 -16.83 10.78 20.21
C ALA A 61 -16.01 9.82 21.10
N MET A 62 -15.06 9.08 20.53
CA MET A 62 -14.15 8.22 21.30
C MET A 62 -13.25 9.05 22.23
N PHE A 63 -12.66 10.14 21.73
CA PHE A 63 -11.83 11.03 22.55
C PHE A 63 -12.64 11.69 23.66
N LEU A 64 -13.87 12.14 23.39
CA LEU A 64 -14.75 12.70 24.41
C LEU A 64 -15.14 11.66 25.46
N GLY A 65 -15.49 10.44 25.05
CA GLY A 65 -15.78 9.34 25.98
C GLY A 65 -14.60 9.00 26.88
N MET A 66 -13.40 8.92 26.30
CA MET A 66 -12.16 8.69 27.05
C MET A 66 -11.84 9.87 27.99
N TYR A 67 -11.96 11.10 27.50
CA TYR A 67 -11.70 12.31 28.27
C TYR A 67 -12.62 12.42 29.48
N VAL A 68 -13.92 12.19 29.29
CA VAL A 68 -14.91 12.20 30.38
C VAL A 68 -14.60 11.10 31.40
N THR A 69 -14.26 9.90 30.93
CA THR A 69 -13.91 8.78 31.81
C THR A 69 -12.66 9.08 32.63
N ILE A 70 -11.58 9.57 32.00
CA ILE A 70 -10.34 9.94 32.68
C ILE A 70 -10.61 11.06 33.69
N ASN A 71 -11.30 12.13 33.29
CA ASN A 71 -11.58 13.26 34.17
C ASN A 71 -12.46 12.83 35.37
N PHE A 72 -13.45 11.97 35.15
CA PHE A 72 -14.28 11.43 36.23
C PHE A 72 -13.48 10.56 37.21
N LEU A 73 -12.54 9.74 36.74
CA LEU A 73 -11.69 8.92 37.60
C LEU A 73 -10.65 9.79 38.34
N VAL A 74 -9.99 10.73 37.65
CA VAL A 74 -8.99 11.63 38.24
C VAL A 74 -9.63 12.52 39.30
N ASN A 75 -10.78 13.15 39.03
CA ASN A 75 -11.48 13.96 40.05
C ASN A 75 -11.95 13.15 41.27
N LYS A 76 -12.15 11.83 41.13
CA LYS A 76 -12.42 10.94 42.28
C LYS A 76 -11.14 10.53 43.02
N ASN A 77 -10.01 10.50 42.32
CA ASN A 77 -8.71 10.10 42.83
C ASN A 77 -7.84 11.28 43.30
N GLU A 78 -8.21 12.54 43.07
CA GLU A 78 -7.49 13.70 43.63
C GLU A 78 -7.59 13.78 45.17
N ALA A 79 -8.47 13.00 45.81
CA ALA A 79 -8.40 12.74 47.26
C ALA A 79 -7.24 11.78 47.64
N SER A 80 -6.48 11.25 46.68
CA SER A 80 -5.36 10.34 46.86
C SER A 80 -4.35 10.54 45.72
N ALA A 81 -3.66 11.68 45.75
CA ALA A 81 -2.50 11.91 44.89
C ALA A 81 -1.43 10.84 45.15
N ILE A 82 -0.87 10.25 44.07
CA ILE A 82 0.57 10.18 43.72
C ILE A 82 0.69 9.34 42.43
N GLN A 83 1.58 9.79 41.56
CA GLN A 83 1.84 9.38 40.19
C GLN A 83 2.33 7.93 40.05
N GLU A 84 1.88 7.21 39.02
CA GLU A 84 2.67 6.30 38.17
C GLU A 84 2.01 6.17 36.79
N PRO A 85 2.77 6.00 35.68
CA PRO A 85 2.21 5.83 34.34
C PRO A 85 1.58 4.43 34.20
N ILE A 86 0.25 4.38 34.27
CA ILE A 86 -0.54 3.19 33.95
C ILE A 86 -0.49 2.93 32.43
N VAL A 87 0.39 2.00 32.03
CA VAL A 87 0.35 1.37 30.70
C VAL A 87 -0.89 0.48 30.66
N ALA A 88 -1.77 0.71 29.67
CA ALA A 88 -2.99 -0.07 29.50
C ALA A 88 -2.65 -1.50 29.09
N GLU A 89 -2.71 -2.44 30.03
CA GLU A 89 -2.62 -3.87 29.79
C GLU A 89 -3.90 -4.34 29.07
N GLN A 90 -3.81 -4.56 27.75
CA GLN A 90 -4.83 -5.35 27.04
C GLN A 90 -4.55 -6.82 27.31
N SER A 91 -5.28 -7.39 28.28
CA SER A 91 -5.28 -8.83 28.52
C SER A 91 -5.93 -9.56 27.33
N ILE A 92 -5.10 -10.24 26.54
CA ILE A 92 -5.53 -11.40 25.76
C ILE A 92 -5.03 -12.63 26.50
N ASP A 93 -5.98 -13.37 27.08
CA ASP A 93 -5.77 -14.62 27.79
C ASP A 93 -4.97 -15.60 26.92
N GLY A 94 -3.80 -16.02 27.43
CA GLY A 94 -3.04 -17.18 26.91
C GLY A 94 -1.69 -16.88 26.25
N ALA A 95 -1.36 -15.62 25.94
CA ALA A 95 -0.07 -15.26 25.30
C ALA A 95 0.79 -14.26 26.11
N ALA A 96 0.33 -13.85 27.29
CA ALA A 96 0.93 -12.76 28.06
C ALA A 96 2.28 -13.09 28.73
N SER A 97 2.59 -14.37 29.00
CA SER A 97 3.82 -14.72 29.72
C SER A 97 5.08 -14.58 28.86
N THR A 98 5.00 -14.74 27.53
CA THR A 98 6.12 -14.58 26.61
C THR A 98 6.24 -13.15 26.06
N ALA A 99 5.15 -12.39 26.00
CA ALA A 99 5.17 -11.02 25.47
C ALA A 99 5.85 -10.01 26.41
N ASN A 100 5.73 -10.20 27.73
CA ASN A 100 6.27 -9.29 28.75
C ASN A 100 7.77 -9.44 29.04
N TYR A 101 8.43 -10.50 28.52
CA TYR A 101 9.87 -10.71 28.73
C TYR A 101 10.71 -9.73 27.93
N TRP A 102 10.28 -9.41 26.70
CA TRP A 102 10.99 -8.53 25.78
C TRP A 102 10.85 -7.04 26.12
N SER A 103 9.85 -6.64 26.91
CA SER A 103 9.64 -5.23 27.30
C SER A 103 10.32 -4.82 28.61
N THR A 104 10.75 -5.80 29.42
CA THR A 104 11.31 -5.53 30.76
C THR A 104 12.84 -5.42 30.73
N VAL A 105 13.50 -6.04 29.75
CA VAL A 105 14.96 -5.99 29.61
C VAL A 105 15.35 -4.70 28.88
N HIS A 106 15.92 -3.73 29.61
CA HIS A 106 16.54 -2.55 29.03
C HIS A 106 17.97 -2.92 28.63
N ILE A 107 18.14 -3.42 27.42
CA ILE A 107 19.48 -3.64 26.85
C ILE A 107 19.87 -2.38 26.08
N THR A 108 21.10 -1.91 26.25
CA THR A 108 21.62 -0.81 25.44
C THR A 108 21.88 -1.28 24.02
N GLU A 109 21.83 -0.37 23.04
CA GLU A 109 22.07 -0.73 21.62
C GLU A 109 23.45 -1.40 21.46
N ASP A 110 24.44 -0.96 22.22
CA ASP A 110 25.80 -1.52 22.23
C ASP A 110 25.82 -2.96 22.76
N GLU A 111 25.16 -3.24 23.90
CA GLU A 111 25.06 -4.61 24.46
C GLU A 111 24.28 -5.55 23.53
N PHE A 112 23.31 -5.03 22.78
CA PHE A 112 22.57 -5.82 21.79
C PHE A 112 23.46 -6.25 20.63
N TYR A 113 24.27 -5.34 20.08
CA TYR A 113 25.19 -5.68 19.00
C TYR A 113 26.31 -6.63 19.46
N GLU A 114 26.84 -6.44 20.67
CA GLU A 114 27.85 -7.35 21.26
C GLU A 114 27.30 -8.77 21.40
N TYR A 115 26.05 -8.93 21.86
CA TYR A 115 25.40 -10.24 21.95
C TYR A 115 25.23 -10.92 20.58
N LEU A 116 24.87 -10.16 19.55
CA LEU A 116 24.74 -10.69 18.18
C LEU A 116 26.10 -11.07 17.58
N GLU A 117 27.15 -10.32 17.88
CA GLU A 117 28.52 -10.63 17.47
C GLU A 117 29.00 -11.93 18.11
N ASP A 118 28.82 -12.10 19.42
CA ASP A 118 29.18 -13.33 20.14
C ASP A 118 28.44 -14.55 19.58
N GLN A 119 27.13 -14.43 19.31
CA GLN A 119 26.34 -15.49 18.68
C GLN A 119 26.87 -15.85 17.28
N LEU A 120 27.17 -14.85 16.45
CA LEU A 120 27.66 -15.06 15.09
C LEU A 120 29.06 -15.69 15.07
N ILE A 121 29.93 -15.28 16.00
CA ILE A 121 31.28 -15.83 16.14
C ILE A 121 31.21 -17.29 16.59
N ASP A 122 30.37 -17.62 17.57
CA ASP A 122 30.22 -19.00 18.07
C ASP A 122 29.73 -19.95 16.96
N ASP A 123 28.75 -19.52 16.17
CA ASP A 123 28.22 -20.29 15.03
C ASP A 123 29.23 -20.39 13.87
N GLY A 124 29.95 -19.31 13.55
CA GLY A 124 30.88 -19.23 12.41
C GLY A 124 32.26 -19.83 12.66
N PHE A 125 32.69 -19.95 13.93
CA PHE A 125 34.03 -20.43 14.28
C PHE A 125 34.26 -21.89 13.85
N TYR A 126 33.24 -22.74 14.01
CA TYR A 126 33.33 -24.14 13.60
C TYR A 126 33.50 -24.28 12.08
N ASP A 127 32.73 -23.53 11.29
CA ASP A 127 32.77 -23.59 9.83
C ASP A 127 34.15 -23.14 9.29
N TYR A 128 34.70 -22.04 9.82
CA TYR A 128 36.02 -21.53 9.43
C TYR A 128 37.16 -22.50 9.76
N MET A 129 37.13 -23.14 10.94
CA MET A 129 38.15 -24.11 11.35
C MET A 129 38.11 -25.39 10.53
N TYR A 130 36.92 -25.82 10.10
CA TYR A 130 36.78 -26.99 9.23
C TYR A 130 37.23 -26.71 7.80
N ASP A 131 36.87 -25.57 7.23
CA ASP A 131 37.25 -25.22 5.85
C ASP A 131 38.76 -25.10 5.66
N GLN A 132 39.51 -24.59 6.65
CA GLN A 132 40.98 -24.55 6.58
C GLN A 132 41.65 -25.94 6.52
N TYR A 133 41.02 -26.97 7.09
CA TYR A 133 41.57 -28.32 7.11
C TYR A 133 41.38 -29.09 5.79
N TYR A 134 40.37 -28.72 4.99
CA TYR A 134 40.08 -29.38 3.72
C TYR A 134 40.71 -28.69 2.49
N PHE A 135 41.27 -27.48 2.66
CA PHE A 135 41.91 -26.70 1.60
C PHE A 135 43.45 -26.66 1.65
N ASN A 136 44.08 -27.49 2.50
CA ASN A 136 45.50 -27.84 2.45
C ASN A 136 45.67 -29.37 2.33
#